data_AF-A0A6C2U2E8-F1
#
_entry.id   AF-A0A6C2U2E8-F1
#
_cell.length_a   1.000
_cell.length_b   1.000
_cell.length_c   1.000
_cell.angle_alpha   90.00
_cell.angle_beta   90.00
_cell.angle_gamma   90.00
#
_symmetry.space_group_name_H-M   'P 1'
#
loop_
_entity.id
_entity.type
_entity.pdbx_description
1 polymer ?
#
loop_
_entity_poly.entity_id
_entity_poly.type
_entity_poly.pdbx_seq_one_letter_code
_entity_poly.pdbx_strand_id
1 'polypeptide(L)'
;MSLPTIHPCDEWVLQQARNATMWLDDIGVKATGLIRDRDTKFTTRFDVIWKSEGAKVHKTPVRSPMANSFAECYIGKIKSEYLNLFYCFSLDHLDYINREWLKYYHNQRPHQGIDINNNVLDVDFKPTDQGEVKREQRLAESFRGTTATLRSSLNTIIRKSPLPVQTERRIHRALIA
;
A
#
# COMPACT_ATOMS: atom_id res chain seq x y z
N MET A 1 5.62 10.14 0.66
CA MET A 1 6.59 9.04 0.83
C MET A 1 7.93 9.46 0.29
N SER A 2 9.00 9.20 1.05
CA SER A 2 10.37 9.45 0.60
C SER A 2 10.80 8.43 -0.45
N LEU A 3 11.81 8.79 -1.25
CA LEU A 3 12.41 7.90 -2.23
C LEU A 3 13.06 6.66 -1.56
N PRO A 4 13.05 5.50 -2.26
CA PRO A 4 13.81 4.32 -1.85
C PRO A 4 15.30 4.61 -1.74
N THR A 5 16.02 3.80 -0.96
CA THR A 5 17.47 3.92 -0.78
C THR A 5 18.13 2.55 -0.87
N ILE A 6 19.36 2.52 -1.40
CA ILE A 6 20.26 1.35 -1.32
C ILE A 6 21.03 1.31 0.01
N HIS A 7 20.95 2.38 0.81
CA HIS A 7 21.65 2.52 2.09
C HIS A 7 20.65 2.92 3.17
N PRO A 8 19.83 1.98 3.68
CA PRO A 8 18.94 2.25 4.80
C PRO A 8 19.78 2.38 6.07
N CYS A 9 20.22 3.60 6.38
CA CYS A 9 20.91 3.95 7.62
C CYS A 9 19.93 4.45 8.68
N ASP A 10 20.44 4.69 9.88
CA ASP A 10 19.69 5.25 11.00
C ASP A 10 19.09 6.63 10.66
N GLU A 11 19.82 7.50 9.99
CA GLU A 11 19.33 8.83 9.59
C GLU A 11 18.16 8.74 8.60
N TRP A 12 18.24 7.81 7.64
CA TRP A 12 17.15 7.59 6.71
C TRP A 12 15.89 7.06 7.41
N VAL A 13 16.06 6.10 8.35
CA VAL A 13 14.95 5.56 9.16
C VAL A 13 14.36 6.63 10.09
N LEU A 14 15.18 7.53 10.62
CA LEU A 14 14.74 8.68 11.40
C LEU A 14 13.85 9.61 10.57
N GLN A 15 14.23 9.87 9.31
CA GLN A 15 13.40 10.66 8.41
C GLN A 15 12.09 9.94 8.07
N GLN A 16 12.08 8.61 7.96
CA GLN A 16 10.84 7.85 7.81
C GLN A 16 9.89 8.02 8.99
N ALA A 17 10.41 8.03 10.22
CA ALA A 17 9.59 8.29 11.40
C ALA A 17 8.91 9.65 11.32
N ARG A 18 9.65 10.72 10.99
CA ARG A 18 9.10 12.08 10.83
C ARG A 18 8.01 12.13 9.78
N ASN A 19 8.28 11.55 8.61
CA ASN A 19 7.32 11.52 7.51
C ASN A 19 6.05 10.75 7.91
N ALA A 20 6.20 9.67 8.66
CA ALA A 20 5.08 8.85 9.13
C ALA A 20 4.24 9.59 10.19
N THR A 21 4.86 10.25 11.16
CA THR A 21 4.13 11.01 12.18
C THR A 21 3.40 12.21 11.58
N MET A 22 4.03 12.94 10.65
CA MET A 22 3.36 14.01 9.90
C MET A 22 2.16 13.49 9.12
N TRP A 23 2.33 12.37 8.40
CA TRP A 23 1.22 11.78 7.66
C TRP A 23 0.07 11.33 8.56
N LEU A 24 0.38 10.76 9.74
CA LEU A 24 -0.62 10.37 10.74
C LEU A 24 -1.41 11.58 11.26
N ASP A 25 -0.73 12.69 11.51
CA ASP A 25 -1.36 13.96 11.91
C ASP A 25 -2.24 14.52 10.79
N ASP A 26 -1.76 14.51 9.54
CA ASP A 26 -2.53 14.95 8.36
C ASP A 26 -3.85 14.20 8.19
N ILE A 27 -3.89 12.91 8.55
CA ILE A 27 -5.11 12.07 8.48
C ILE A 27 -5.88 12.03 9.82
N GLY A 28 -5.46 12.79 10.83
CA GLY A 28 -6.13 12.87 12.13
C GLY A 28 -6.02 11.61 12.99
N VAL A 29 -5.04 10.74 12.72
CA VAL A 29 -4.84 9.48 13.46
C VAL A 29 -3.72 9.64 14.48
N LYS A 30 -4.06 9.52 15.76
CA LYS A 30 -3.06 9.52 16.84
C LYS A 30 -2.54 8.11 17.11
N ALA A 31 -1.28 7.86 16.77
CA ALA A 31 -0.62 6.60 17.12
C ALA A 31 -0.44 6.46 18.65
N THR A 32 -1.00 5.40 19.23
CA THR A 32 -0.88 5.12 20.68
C THR A 32 0.28 4.17 21.00
N GLY A 33 0.73 3.40 20.01
CA GLY A 33 1.81 2.44 20.15
C GLY A 33 2.54 2.19 18.84
N LEU A 34 3.81 1.86 18.95
CA LEU A 34 4.67 1.42 17.85
C LEU A 34 5.25 0.06 18.24
N ILE A 35 5.07 -0.94 17.38
CA ILE A 35 5.77 -2.22 17.48
C ILE A 35 6.87 -2.22 16.41
N ARG A 36 8.09 -2.51 16.83
CA ARG A 36 9.24 -2.64 15.92
C ARG A 36 10.14 -3.79 16.31
N ASP A 37 10.95 -4.25 15.36
CA ASP A 37 11.99 -5.22 15.65
C ASP A 37 13.20 -4.58 16.38
N ARG A 38 14.28 -5.35 16.51
CA ARG A 38 15.51 -4.93 17.17
C ARG A 38 16.63 -4.57 16.19
N ASP A 39 16.32 -4.26 14.93
CA ASP A 39 17.34 -3.80 13.96
C ASP A 39 18.08 -2.58 14.54
N THR A 40 19.40 -2.56 14.36
CA THR A 40 20.29 -1.52 14.88
C THR A 40 20.02 -0.14 14.30
N LYS A 41 19.36 -0.06 13.15
CA LYS A 41 18.93 1.21 12.52
C LYS A 41 17.86 1.93 13.35
N PHE A 42 17.07 1.20 14.14
CA PHE A 42 16.06 1.79 15.03
C PHE A 42 16.70 2.25 16.34
N THR A 43 17.41 3.38 16.24
CA THR A 43 18.15 3.99 17.35
C THR A 43 17.23 4.65 18.38
N THR A 44 17.79 5.09 19.49
CA THR A 44 17.06 5.87 20.50
C THR A 44 16.43 7.14 19.91
N ARG A 45 17.08 7.78 18.93
CA ARG A 45 16.55 8.99 18.26
C ARG A 45 15.25 8.70 17.51
N PHE A 46 15.16 7.53 16.89
CA PHE A 46 13.92 7.07 16.24
C PHE A 46 12.80 6.89 17.27
N ASP A 47 13.08 6.24 18.41
CA ASP A 47 12.08 6.03 19.46
C ASP A 47 11.59 7.37 20.07
N VAL A 48 12.44 8.40 20.11
CA VAL A 48 12.09 9.73 20.65
C VAL A 48 11.00 10.42 19.82
N ILE A 49 11.02 10.30 18.49
CA ILE A 49 9.99 10.90 17.62
C ILE A 49 8.61 10.32 17.94
N TRP A 50 8.50 9.00 18.05
CA TRP A 50 7.23 8.38 18.38
C TRP A 50 6.75 8.69 19.79
N LYS A 51 7.68 8.78 20.75
CA LYS A 51 7.36 9.19 22.12
C LYS A 51 6.91 10.64 22.23
N SER A 52 7.45 11.56 21.41
CA SER A 52 6.98 12.95 21.40
C SER A 52 5.54 13.09 20.90
N GLU A 53 5.11 12.19 20.01
CA GLU A 53 3.70 12.08 19.58
C GLU A 53 2.80 11.35 20.61
N GLY A 54 3.37 10.90 21.73
CA GLY A 54 2.67 10.18 22.80
C GLY A 54 2.54 8.67 22.57
N ALA A 55 3.21 8.10 21.57
CA ALA A 55 3.17 6.66 21.31
C ALA A 55 4.11 5.87 22.23
N LYS A 56 3.66 4.70 22.69
CA LYS A 56 4.52 3.75 23.42
C LYS A 56 5.30 2.87 22.44
N VAL A 57 6.62 2.87 22.53
CA VAL A 57 7.47 2.05 21.66
C VAL A 57 7.73 0.69 22.31
N HIS A 58 7.30 -0.37 21.63
CA HIS A 58 7.47 -1.77 22.01
C HIS A 58 8.43 -2.46 21.03
N LYS A 59 9.50 -3.04 21.59
CA LYS A 59 10.43 -3.89 20.82
C LYS A 59 9.90 -5.32 20.82
N THR A 60 9.96 -6.00 19.68
CA THR A 60 9.64 -7.42 19.63
C THR A 60 10.54 -8.23 20.58
N PRO A 61 10.02 -9.32 21.19
CA PRO A 61 10.84 -10.21 22.00
C PRO A 61 11.98 -10.82 21.17
N VAL A 62 13.12 -11.11 21.83
CA VAL A 62 14.24 -11.80 21.17
C VAL A 62 13.78 -13.16 20.66
N ARG A 63 14.13 -13.50 19.41
CA ARG A 63 13.80 -14.80 18.79
C ARG A 63 12.30 -15.11 18.74
N SER A 64 11.46 -14.08 18.62
CA SER A 64 10.02 -14.23 18.42
C SER A 64 9.60 -13.69 17.04
N PRO A 65 9.75 -14.48 15.97
CA PRO A 65 9.40 -14.04 14.60
C PRO A 65 7.91 -13.69 14.48
N MET A 66 7.05 -14.35 15.27
CA MET A 66 5.61 -14.08 15.27
C MET A 66 5.26 -12.67 15.77
N ALA A 67 6.09 -12.06 16.62
CA ALA A 67 5.83 -10.72 17.14
C ALA A 67 6.01 -9.61 16.09
N ASN A 68 6.68 -9.89 14.95
CA ASN A 68 6.79 -8.98 13.81
C ASN A 68 5.94 -9.45 12.60
N SER A 69 5.09 -10.46 12.78
CA SER A 69 4.43 -11.17 11.67
C SER A 69 3.65 -10.25 10.73
N PHE A 70 3.01 -9.21 11.23
CA PHE A 70 2.29 -8.26 10.38
C PHE A 70 3.21 -7.56 9.37
N ALA A 71 4.31 -6.97 9.85
CA ALA A 71 5.28 -6.28 8.99
C ALA A 71 5.95 -7.26 8.02
N GLU A 72 6.36 -8.44 8.49
CA GLU A 72 6.96 -9.48 7.66
C GLU A 72 5.99 -9.97 6.57
N CYS A 73 4.73 -10.24 6.91
CA CYS A 73 3.72 -10.66 5.94
C CYS A 73 3.42 -9.56 4.91
N TYR A 74 3.39 -8.30 5.33
CA TYR A 74 3.21 -7.16 4.44
C TYR A 74 4.37 -7.03 3.44
N ILE A 75 5.61 -7.08 3.94
CA ILE A 75 6.83 -7.02 3.10
C ILE A 75 6.91 -8.25 2.18
N GLY A 76 6.55 -9.43 2.67
CA GLY A 76 6.49 -10.66 1.88
C GLY A 76 5.47 -10.57 0.74
N LYS A 77 4.32 -9.92 0.96
CA LYS A 77 3.29 -9.71 -0.07
C LYS A 77 3.79 -8.80 -1.19
N ILE A 78 4.30 -7.60 -0.89
CA ILE A 78 4.82 -6.71 -1.94
C ILE A 78 5.94 -7.37 -2.74
N LYS A 79 6.81 -8.15 -2.08
CA LYS A 79 7.87 -8.92 -2.76
C LYS A 79 7.30 -9.97 -3.71
N SER A 80 6.45 -10.85 -3.20
CA SER A 80 5.91 -11.98 -3.98
C SER A 80 4.92 -11.56 -5.08
N GLU A 81 4.08 -10.55 -4.81
CA GLU A 81 3.05 -10.11 -5.76
C GLU A 81 3.62 -9.17 -6.83
N TYR A 82 4.61 -8.32 -6.52
CA TYR A 82 5.09 -7.26 -7.42
C TYR A 82 6.62 -7.26 -7.60
N LEU A 83 7.42 -7.04 -6.54
CA LEU A 83 8.85 -6.76 -6.73
C LEU A 83 9.64 -7.92 -7.35
N ASN A 84 9.26 -9.17 -7.08
CA ASN A 84 9.91 -10.33 -7.68
C ASN A 84 9.57 -10.51 -9.17
N LEU A 85 8.58 -9.79 -9.69
CA LEU A 85 8.18 -9.85 -11.10
C LEU A 85 8.95 -8.86 -11.98
N PHE A 86 9.66 -7.90 -11.39
CA PHE A 86 10.32 -6.81 -12.12
C PHE A 86 11.81 -6.72 -11.79
N TYR A 87 12.61 -6.44 -12.82
CA TYR A 87 13.99 -5.97 -12.62
C TYR A 87 13.96 -4.44 -12.43
N CYS A 88 14.36 -3.99 -11.25
CA CYS A 88 14.45 -2.56 -10.94
C CYS A 88 15.78 -1.99 -11.43
N PHE A 89 15.73 -1.12 -12.44
CA PHE A 89 16.91 -0.47 -13.04
C PHE A 89 17.34 0.83 -12.35
N SER A 90 16.47 1.43 -11.52
CA SER A 90 16.77 2.65 -10.77
C SER A 90 15.93 2.75 -9.49
N LEU A 91 16.29 3.66 -8.59
CA LEU A 91 15.51 3.97 -7.39
C LEU A 91 14.15 4.61 -7.75
N ASP A 92 14.11 5.44 -8.80
CA ASP A 92 12.85 6.02 -9.29
C ASP A 92 11.92 4.95 -9.85
N HIS A 93 12.48 3.94 -10.54
CA HIS A 93 11.69 2.82 -11.03
C HIS A 93 11.14 1.98 -9.87
N LEU A 94 11.96 1.75 -8.83
CA LEU A 94 11.50 1.08 -7.60
C LEU A 94 10.41 1.89 -6.89
N ASP A 95 10.54 3.21 -6.81
CA ASP A 95 9.53 4.10 -6.22
C ASP A 95 8.21 4.03 -7.02
N TYR A 96 8.29 4.07 -8.35
CA TYR A 96 7.14 3.93 -9.23
C TYR A 96 6.42 2.59 -9.01
N ILE A 97 7.14 1.47 -9.03
CA ILE A 97 6.57 0.13 -8.79
C ILE A 97 5.89 0.08 -7.42
N ASN A 98 6.56 0.59 -6.37
CA ASN A 98 6.00 0.62 -5.02
C ASN A 98 4.71 1.46 -4.94
N ARG A 99 4.67 2.64 -5.59
CA ARG A 99 3.48 3.49 -5.61
C ARG A 99 2.32 2.83 -6.33
N GLU A 100 2.56 2.19 -7.46
CA GLU A 100 1.51 1.46 -8.18
C GLU A 100 0.99 0.28 -7.36
N TRP A 101 1.88 -0.46 -6.70
CA TRP A 101 1.47 -1.53 -5.79
C TRP A 101 0.65 -0.99 -4.61
N LEU A 102 1.06 0.11 -3.97
CA LEU A 102 0.33 0.72 -2.85
C LEU A 102 -1.05 1.21 -3.26
N LYS A 103 -1.21 1.80 -4.45
CA LYS A 103 -2.51 2.21 -4.99
C LYS A 103 -3.43 1.00 -5.18
N TYR A 104 -2.89 -0.09 -5.74
CA TYR A 104 -3.62 -1.36 -5.86
C TYR A 104 -3.96 -1.94 -4.49
N TYR A 105 -2.99 -2.02 -3.59
CA TYR A 105 -3.12 -2.58 -2.25
C TYR A 105 -4.23 -1.87 -1.51
N HIS A 106 -4.24 -0.54 -1.40
CA HIS A 106 -5.26 0.16 -0.59
C HIS A 106 -6.65 0.21 -1.24
N ASN A 107 -6.74 0.36 -2.56
CA ASN A 107 -8.03 0.73 -3.19
C ASN A 107 -8.72 -0.42 -3.94
N GLN A 108 -8.03 -1.52 -4.19
CA GLN A 108 -8.52 -2.55 -5.10
C GLN A 108 -8.30 -3.97 -4.59
N ARG A 109 -7.25 -4.19 -3.80
CA ARG A 109 -7.01 -5.49 -3.18
C ARG A 109 -8.11 -5.75 -2.16
N PRO A 110 -8.77 -6.92 -2.21
CA PRO A 110 -9.72 -7.31 -1.18
C PRO A 110 -9.01 -7.41 0.16
N HIS A 111 -9.45 -6.63 1.16
CA HIS A 111 -9.00 -6.75 2.53
C HIS A 111 -10.06 -7.42 3.38
N GLN A 112 -9.63 -8.27 4.30
CA GLN A 112 -10.49 -8.79 5.35
C GLN A 112 -10.22 -7.97 6.60
N GLY A 113 -11.23 -7.23 7.05
CA GLY A 113 -11.15 -6.28 8.14
C GLY A 113 -12.52 -6.15 8.80
N ILE A 114 -12.51 -5.79 10.08
CA ILE A 114 -13.72 -5.46 10.82
C ILE A 114 -14.31 -4.17 10.19
N ASP A 115 -15.63 -4.12 10.02
CA ASP A 115 -16.41 -3.00 9.46
C ASP A 115 -16.27 -2.67 7.96
N ILE A 116 -15.52 -3.45 7.16
CA ILE A 116 -15.52 -3.29 5.68
C ILE A 116 -16.60 -4.11 4.95
N ASN A 117 -17.54 -4.73 5.68
CA ASN A 117 -18.63 -5.57 5.14
C ASN A 117 -18.19 -6.62 4.10
N ASN A 118 -16.90 -6.97 4.08
CA ASN A 118 -16.28 -7.79 3.03
C ASN A 118 -16.61 -7.28 1.60
N ASN A 119 -16.68 -5.96 1.42
CA ASN A 119 -16.73 -5.37 0.09
C ASN A 119 -15.36 -5.59 -0.55
N VAL A 120 -15.25 -6.67 -1.31
CA VAL A 120 -14.05 -7.13 -2.04
C VAL A 120 -13.55 -6.07 -3.04
N LEU A 121 -14.38 -5.06 -3.32
CA LEU A 121 -14.17 -3.93 -4.21
C LEU A 121 -14.83 -2.67 -3.59
N ASP A 122 -14.74 -1.53 -4.29
CA ASP A 122 -15.37 -0.25 -3.92
C ASP A 122 -16.73 -0.42 -3.20
N VAL A 123 -17.08 0.41 -2.22
CA VAL A 123 -18.27 0.18 -1.38
C VAL A 123 -19.57 0.06 -2.17
N ASP A 124 -19.60 0.63 -3.37
CA ASP A 124 -20.70 0.58 -4.33
C ASP A 124 -20.59 -0.56 -5.37
N PHE A 125 -19.58 -1.43 -5.25
CA PHE A 125 -19.36 -2.52 -6.19
C PHE A 125 -20.49 -3.54 -6.10
N LYS A 126 -21.25 -3.66 -7.18
CA LYS A 126 -22.24 -4.71 -7.37
C LYS A 126 -21.68 -5.73 -8.35
N PRO A 127 -21.45 -6.99 -7.95
CA PRO A 127 -21.03 -8.02 -8.86
C PRO A 127 -22.13 -8.28 -9.89
N THR A 128 -21.81 -8.10 -11.18
CA THR A 128 -22.70 -8.50 -12.28
C THR A 128 -22.28 -9.87 -12.79
N ASP A 129 -23.23 -10.76 -13.03
CA ASP A 129 -23.02 -12.06 -13.67
C ASP A 129 -22.87 -11.92 -15.20
N GLN A 130 -23.46 -10.87 -15.79
CA GLN A 130 -23.38 -10.52 -17.21
C GLN A 130 -22.43 -9.35 -17.49
N GLY A 131 -21.86 -9.29 -18.71
CA GLY A 131 -21.07 -8.16 -19.22
C GLY A 131 -19.59 -8.48 -19.53
N GLU A 132 -18.96 -7.58 -20.28
CA GLU A 132 -17.56 -7.72 -20.73
C GLU A 132 -16.58 -7.60 -19.55
N VAL A 133 -15.62 -8.52 -19.49
CA VAL A 133 -14.53 -8.48 -18.51
C VAL A 133 -13.54 -7.40 -18.91
N LYS A 134 -13.47 -6.31 -18.13
CA LYS A 134 -12.44 -5.29 -18.31
C LYS A 134 -11.21 -5.66 -17.51
N ARG A 135 -10.05 -5.65 -18.18
CA ARG A 135 -8.73 -5.80 -17.58
C ARG A 135 -8.05 -4.45 -17.58
N GLU A 136 -7.65 -3.96 -16.40
CA GLU A 136 -6.82 -2.76 -16.29
C GLU A 136 -5.35 -3.16 -16.23
N GLN A 137 -4.52 -2.58 -17.10
CA GLN A 137 -3.08 -2.83 -17.15
C GLN A 137 -2.36 -1.59 -16.60
N ARG A 138 -1.63 -1.71 -15.49
CA ARG A 138 -1.03 -0.55 -14.80
C ARG A 138 0.49 -0.42 -14.92
N LEU A 139 1.20 -1.54 -15.04
CA LEU A 139 2.67 -1.55 -15.01
C LEU A 139 3.33 -1.58 -16.40
N ALA A 140 2.61 -1.94 -17.46
CA ALA A 140 3.25 -2.24 -18.75
C ALA A 140 3.47 -1.03 -19.68
N GLU A 141 2.83 0.11 -19.42
CA GLU A 141 2.94 1.26 -20.33
C GLU A 141 4.24 2.06 -20.16
N SER A 142 4.96 1.86 -19.04
CA SER A 142 6.23 2.54 -18.78
C SER A 142 7.43 1.92 -19.51
N PHE A 143 7.27 0.74 -20.12
CA PHE A 143 8.32 0.09 -20.92
C PHE A 143 7.99 0.19 -22.42
N ARG A 144 8.08 1.41 -22.98
CA ARG A 144 8.21 1.58 -24.44
C ARG A 144 9.63 1.21 -24.86
N GLY A 145 9.87 -0.09 -24.94
CA GLY A 145 11.14 -0.64 -25.41
C GLY A 145 11.24 -2.10 -25.00
N THR A 146 11.19 -2.98 -25.99
CA THR A 146 11.35 -4.45 -25.88
C THR A 146 10.07 -5.21 -25.55
N THR A 147 9.44 -5.72 -26.60
CA THR A 147 8.46 -6.81 -26.56
C THR A 147 9.08 -8.03 -25.87
N ALA A 148 8.63 -8.31 -24.65
CA ALA A 148 8.77 -9.62 -24.02
C ALA A 148 7.38 -10.08 -23.60
N THR A 149 6.94 -11.19 -24.18
CA THR A 149 5.67 -11.85 -23.89
C THR A 149 5.66 -12.32 -22.45
N LEU A 150 5.21 -11.46 -21.53
CA LEU A 150 5.02 -11.83 -20.12
C LEU A 150 3.77 -12.71 -20.01
N ARG A 151 3.99 -13.97 -19.59
CA ARG A 151 2.95 -14.95 -19.30
C ARG A 151 1.88 -14.31 -18.41
N SER A 152 0.66 -14.31 -18.95
CA SER A 152 -0.59 -14.00 -18.29
C SER A 152 -0.80 -14.86 -17.04
N SER A 153 -0.35 -14.41 -15.89
CA SER A 153 -0.78 -14.88 -14.57
C SER A 153 -0.31 -13.86 -13.53
N LEU A 154 -1.20 -13.03 -12.99
CA LEU A 154 -1.46 -12.98 -11.54
C LEU A 154 -2.21 -11.78 -10.96
N ASN A 155 -2.52 -10.69 -11.68
CA ASN A 155 -3.35 -9.62 -11.08
C ASN A 155 -4.42 -9.10 -12.04
N THR A 156 -5.40 -9.95 -12.36
CA THR A 156 -6.61 -9.55 -13.08
C THR A 156 -7.68 -9.18 -12.07
N ILE A 157 -7.92 -7.88 -11.85
CA ILE A 157 -9.17 -7.45 -11.24
C ILE A 157 -10.21 -7.42 -12.35
N ILE A 158 -11.17 -8.34 -12.27
CA ILE A 158 -12.32 -8.41 -13.17
C ILE A 158 -13.32 -7.34 -12.73
N ARG A 159 -13.37 -6.20 -13.43
CA ARG A 159 -14.49 -5.25 -13.30
C ARG A 159 -15.42 -5.45 -14.50
N LYS A 160 -16.65 -5.87 -14.25
CA LYS A 160 -17.72 -5.87 -15.27
C LYS A 160 -18.40 -4.51 -15.26
N SER A 161 -18.44 -3.83 -16.40
CA SER A 161 -19.12 -2.53 -16.50
C SER A 161 -20.64 -2.71 -16.58
N PRO A 162 -21.44 -1.86 -15.91
CA PRO A 162 -22.86 -1.76 -16.23
C PRO A 162 -23.03 -1.23 -17.66
N LEU A 163 -23.99 -1.78 -18.40
CA LEU A 163 -24.40 -1.27 -19.71
C LEU A 163 -24.83 0.21 -19.61
N PRO A 164 -24.65 1.01 -20.67
CA PRO A 164 -24.96 2.43 -20.62
C PRO A 164 -26.47 2.64 -20.58
N VAL A 165 -27.01 2.96 -19.40
CA VAL A 165 -28.35 3.53 -19.30
C VAL A 165 -28.22 5.05 -19.37
N GLN A 166 -28.58 5.61 -20.51
CA GLN A 166 -28.82 7.04 -20.69
C GLN A 166 -29.92 7.49 -19.74
N THR A 167 -29.65 8.44 -18.84
CA THR A 167 -30.65 9.46 -18.46
C THR A 167 -29.96 10.70 -17.88
N GLU A 168 -30.29 11.85 -18.45
CA GLU A 168 -29.94 13.19 -18.00
C GLU A 168 -30.47 13.50 -16.59
N ARG A 169 -29.71 14.31 -15.81
CA ARG A 169 -30.12 15.61 -15.22
C ARG A 169 -29.37 15.93 -13.92
N ARG A 170 -28.39 16.83 -14.04
CA ARG A 170 -28.29 18.15 -13.36
C ARG A 170 -28.69 18.27 -11.86
N ILE A 171 -27.72 18.80 -11.09
CA ILE A 171 -27.80 19.82 -10.00
C ILE A 171 -27.46 19.37 -8.55
N HIS A 172 -26.32 19.92 -8.07
CA HIS A 172 -25.88 20.42 -6.75
C HIS A 172 -26.22 19.77 -5.37
N ARG A 173 -25.20 19.96 -4.48
CA ARG A 173 -25.11 19.90 -2.99
C ARG A 173 -24.76 18.51 -2.43
N ALA A 174 -23.59 18.31 -1.79
CA ALA A 174 -23.03 18.84 -0.53
C ALA A 174 -23.63 18.20 0.74
N LEU A 175 -22.73 17.91 1.70
CA LEU A 175 -22.85 17.41 3.08
C LEU A 175 -22.73 15.88 3.28
N ILE A 176 -21.65 15.41 3.92
CA ILE A 176 -21.36 15.32 5.37
C ILE A 176 -22.24 14.27 6.05
N ALA A 177 -21.61 13.14 6.40
CA ALA A 177 -21.59 12.52 7.73
C ALA A 177 -20.39 11.57 7.79
#